data_AF-A0A7V2W9A5-F1
#
_entry.id   AF-A0A7V2W9A5-F1
#
_cell.length_a   1.000
_cell.length_b   1.000
_cell.length_c   1.000
_cell.angle_alpha   90.00
_cell.angle_beta   90.00
_cell.angle_gamma   90.00
#
_symmetry.space_group_name_H-M   'P 1'
#
loop_
_entity.id
_entity.type
_entity.pdbx_description
1 polymer ?
#
loop_
_entity_poly.entity_id
_entity_poly.type
_entity_poly.pdbx_seq_one_letter_code
_entity_poly.pdbx_strand_id
1 'polypeptide(L)'
;MTMVSWASFIKSFRLDQELTQKEAAELLKVSQPTLSRWESGRQVPDMRTRRRIQRLVDSHAGLRNRLAREVVARSLCAQALLDQDLRIRAVSARFAELFGCEPGELETRSLEGPHPLGTVAQEALEAAQRAGLGQGELALVECLGETLNAEGRRLYLRQLWIPVIIEGGHLRIRVEVLPVTRDYYEGRRSAGTRVQVLSLWQQAEAVDMRAAAPATRRLTSF
;
A
#
# COMPACT_ATOMS: atom_id res chain seq x y z
N MET A 1 11.89 9.15 6.57
CA MET A 1 11.49 10.53 6.23
C MET A 1 12.32 10.97 5.03
N THR A 2 11.84 11.19 3.80
CA THR A 2 10.50 11.30 3.16
C THR A 2 10.62 10.70 1.75
N MET A 3 10.08 9.51 1.44
CA MET A 3 8.71 9.27 0.92
C MET A 3 8.09 10.50 0.23
N VAL A 4 8.06 10.46 -1.11
CA VAL A 4 7.44 11.43 -2.05
C VAL A 4 7.79 12.90 -1.80
N SER A 5 8.51 13.53 -2.75
CA SER A 5 8.74 14.98 -2.69
C SER A 5 7.42 15.76 -2.78
N TRP A 6 7.32 16.90 -2.09
CA TRP A 6 6.16 17.79 -2.24
C TRP A 6 5.94 18.20 -3.70
N ALA A 7 7.01 18.30 -4.48
CA ALA A 7 6.96 18.60 -5.90
C ALA A 7 6.18 17.54 -6.69
N SER A 8 6.56 16.28 -6.54
CA SER A 8 5.90 15.16 -7.21
C SER A 8 4.46 14.98 -6.72
N PHE A 9 4.22 15.12 -5.41
CA PHE A 9 2.88 15.01 -4.82
C PHE A 9 1.90 16.04 -5.42
N ILE A 10 2.28 17.33 -5.43
CA ILE A 10 1.43 18.41 -5.94
C ILE A 10 1.20 18.26 -7.45
N LYS A 11 2.26 17.93 -8.20
CA LYS A 11 2.20 17.76 -9.64
C LYS A 11 1.30 16.59 -10.04
N SER A 12 1.41 15.45 -9.36
CA SER A 12 0.56 14.29 -9.59
C SER A 12 -0.90 14.62 -9.32
N PHE A 13 -1.21 15.23 -8.17
CA PHE A 13 -2.57 15.69 -7.89
C PHE A 13 -3.15 16.59 -8.98
N ARG A 14 -2.38 17.59 -9.43
CA ARG A 14 -2.83 18.49 -10.48
C ARG A 14 -3.14 17.75 -11.78
N LEU A 15 -2.25 16.86 -12.21
CA LEU A 15 -2.41 16.09 -13.44
C LEU A 15 -3.56 15.11 -13.36
N ASP A 16 -3.74 14.45 -12.21
CA ASP A 16 -4.85 13.54 -11.95
C ASP A 16 -6.22 14.23 -12.03
N GLN A 17 -6.27 15.53 -11.75
CA GLN A 17 -7.47 16.36 -11.85
C GLN A 17 -7.58 17.11 -13.18
N GLU A 18 -6.69 16.83 -14.14
CA GLU A 18 -6.62 17.48 -15.45
C GLU A 18 -6.49 19.01 -15.38
N LEU A 19 -5.91 19.53 -14.30
CA LEU A 19 -5.78 20.97 -14.07
C LEU A 19 -4.50 21.54 -14.69
N THR A 20 -4.61 22.74 -15.24
CA THR A 20 -3.45 23.58 -15.57
C THR A 20 -2.78 24.10 -14.29
N GLN A 21 -1.51 24.53 -14.39
CA GLN A 21 -0.83 25.16 -13.24
C GLN A 21 -1.55 26.42 -12.76
N LYS A 22 -2.27 27.12 -13.64
CA LYS A 22 -3.04 28.30 -13.26
C LYS A 22 -4.25 27.92 -12.40
N GLU A 23 -5.05 26.97 -12.87
CA GLU A 23 -6.26 26.50 -12.16
C GLU A 23 -5.91 25.86 -10.82
N ALA A 24 -4.85 25.04 -10.77
CA ALA A 24 -4.37 24.46 -9.52
C ALA A 24 -3.84 25.52 -8.54
N ALA A 25 -3.22 26.59 -9.03
CA ALA A 25 -2.75 27.68 -8.17
C ALA A 25 -3.94 28.45 -7.58
N GLU A 26 -4.97 28.72 -8.39
CA GLU A 26 -6.23 29.33 -7.94
C GLU A 26 -6.93 28.47 -6.89
N LEU A 27 -7.06 27.16 -7.14
CA LEU A 27 -7.62 26.18 -6.21
C LEU A 27 -6.85 26.14 -4.88
N LEU A 28 -5.52 26.18 -4.96
CA LEU A 28 -4.64 26.22 -3.81
C LEU A 28 -4.50 27.61 -3.20
N LYS A 29 -5.16 28.64 -3.72
CA LYS A 29 -5.06 30.04 -3.27
C LYS A 29 -3.61 30.52 -3.15
N VAL A 30 -2.83 30.30 -4.20
CA VAL A 30 -1.46 30.78 -4.38
C VAL A 30 -1.27 31.34 -5.79
N SER A 31 -0.17 32.03 -6.04
CA SER A 31 0.17 32.47 -7.39
C SER A 31 0.72 31.31 -8.23
N GLN A 32 0.46 31.32 -9.55
CA GLN A 32 1.00 30.33 -10.48
C GLN A 32 2.54 30.20 -10.42
N PRO A 33 3.34 31.27 -10.30
CA PRO A 33 4.79 31.15 -10.12
C PRO A 33 5.18 30.42 -8.84
N THR A 34 4.41 30.60 -7.75
CA THR A 34 4.62 29.86 -6.49
C THR A 34 4.41 28.37 -6.70
N LEU A 35 3.30 27.99 -7.36
CA LEU A 35 3.03 26.59 -7.68
C LEU A 35 4.11 25.99 -8.59
N SER A 36 4.55 26.72 -9.61
CA SER A 36 5.61 26.28 -10.52
C SER A 36 6.91 25.95 -9.78
N ARG A 37 7.33 26.80 -8.83
CA ARG A 37 8.52 26.53 -7.99
C ARG A 37 8.33 25.32 -7.07
N TRP A 38 7.11 25.07 -6.61
CA TRP A 38 6.79 23.87 -5.83
C TRP A 38 6.89 22.62 -6.67
N GLU A 39 6.22 22.57 -7.82
CA GLU A 39 6.25 21.41 -8.73
C GLU A 39 7.64 21.13 -9.31
N SER A 40 8.50 22.14 -9.40
CA SER A 40 9.90 21.97 -9.83
C SER A 40 10.84 21.60 -8.67
N GLY A 41 10.34 21.49 -7.44
CA GLY A 41 11.16 21.22 -6.25
C GLY A 41 12.10 22.35 -5.82
N ARG A 42 12.01 23.53 -6.46
CA ARG A 42 12.85 24.70 -6.13
C ARG A 42 12.44 25.36 -4.81
N GLN A 43 11.20 25.15 -4.40
CA GLN A 43 10.66 25.64 -3.14
C GLN A 43 9.74 24.59 -2.55
N VAL A 44 9.75 24.43 -1.23
CA VAL A 44 8.82 23.54 -0.54
C VAL A 44 7.73 24.39 0.12
N PRO A 45 6.44 24.01 0.03
CA PRO A 45 5.38 24.75 0.70
C PRO A 45 5.62 24.82 2.21
N ASP A 46 5.11 25.85 2.88
CA ASP A 46 5.12 25.93 4.34
C ASP A 46 4.15 24.92 4.98
N MET A 47 4.27 24.71 6.30
CA MET A 47 3.45 23.71 7.00
C MET A 47 1.94 23.98 6.90
N ARG A 48 1.52 25.25 6.95
CA ARG A 48 0.11 25.63 6.84
C ARG A 48 -0.46 25.27 5.48
N THR A 49 0.31 25.54 4.43
CA THR A 49 -0.06 25.26 3.04
C THR A 49 -0.02 23.78 2.75
N ARG A 50 0.98 23.04 3.24
CA ARG A 50 1.01 21.57 3.18
C ARG A 50 -0.28 20.95 3.72
N ARG A 51 -0.74 21.39 4.90
CA ARG A 51 -2.01 20.93 5.50
C ARG A 51 -3.24 21.31 4.66
N ARG A 52 -3.20 22.41 3.91
CA ARG A 52 -4.29 22.82 3.01
C ARG A 52 -4.30 21.96 1.75
N ILE A 53 -3.15 21.79 1.11
CA ILE A 53 -2.98 20.92 -0.06
C ILE A 53 -3.47 19.52 0.32
N GLN A 54 -2.94 18.94 1.41
CA GLN A 54 -3.35 17.64 1.92
C GLN A 54 -4.87 17.49 2.03
N ARG A 55 -5.54 18.42 2.73
CA ARG A 55 -7.01 18.40 2.87
C ARG A 55 -7.76 18.49 1.54
N LEU A 56 -7.23 19.28 0.61
CA LEU A 56 -7.83 19.47 -0.71
C LEU A 56 -7.65 18.23 -1.59
N VAL A 57 -6.50 17.58 -1.50
CA VAL A 57 -6.29 16.28 -2.15
C VAL A 57 -7.23 15.23 -1.54
N ASP A 58 -7.31 15.15 -0.21
CA ASP A 58 -8.20 14.24 0.50
C ASP A 58 -9.68 14.43 0.10
N SER A 59 -10.11 15.67 -0.18
CA SER A 59 -11.48 15.96 -0.61
C SER A 59 -11.76 15.57 -2.06
N HIS A 60 -10.74 15.57 -2.94
CA HIS A 60 -10.86 15.26 -4.36
C HIS A 60 -10.56 13.81 -4.69
N ALA A 61 -9.78 13.10 -3.87
CA ALA A 61 -9.49 11.67 -4.00
C ALA A 61 -10.73 10.76 -3.77
N GLY A 62 -11.94 11.33 -3.72
CA GLY A 62 -13.17 10.67 -3.30
C GLY A 62 -13.55 9.44 -4.12
N LEU A 63 -13.48 9.49 -5.46
CA LEU A 63 -13.93 8.35 -6.28
C LEU A 63 -12.96 7.18 -6.25
N ARG A 64 -11.66 7.38 -6.52
CA ARG A 64 -10.69 6.27 -6.45
C ARG A 64 -10.53 5.70 -5.04
N ASN A 65 -10.63 6.52 -4.00
CA ASN A 65 -10.61 6.03 -2.63
C ASN A 65 -11.84 5.17 -2.33
N ARG A 66 -13.02 5.61 -2.77
CA ARG A 66 -14.25 4.80 -2.65
C ARG A 66 -14.12 3.50 -3.43
N LEU A 67 -13.67 3.55 -4.68
CA LEU A 67 -13.49 2.35 -5.50
C LEU A 67 -12.47 1.37 -4.89
N ALA A 68 -11.32 1.85 -4.40
CA ALA A 68 -10.34 1.00 -3.73
C ALA A 68 -10.92 0.33 -2.48
N ARG A 69 -11.71 1.08 -1.68
CA ARG A 69 -12.44 0.52 -0.54
C ARG A 69 -13.46 -0.52 -0.97
N GLU A 70 -14.26 -0.23 -2.01
CA GLU A 70 -15.28 -1.15 -2.52
C GLU A 70 -14.69 -2.43 -3.10
N VAL A 71 -13.57 -2.35 -3.83
CA VAL A 71 -12.86 -3.53 -4.35
C VAL A 71 -12.40 -4.44 -3.21
N VAL A 72 -11.85 -3.86 -2.13
CA VAL A 72 -11.43 -4.64 -0.96
C VAL A 72 -12.63 -5.21 -0.21
N ALA A 73 -13.67 -4.39 0.03
CA ALA A 73 -14.86 -4.83 0.76
C ALA A 73 -15.59 -6.00 0.07
N ARG A 74 -15.60 -6.00 -1.27
CA ARG A 74 -16.22 -7.05 -2.10
C ARG A 74 -15.29 -8.18 -2.49
N SER A 75 -14.04 -8.16 -2.01
CA SER A 75 -13.07 -9.19 -2.35
C SER A 75 -13.50 -10.56 -1.83
N LEU A 76 -13.31 -11.59 -2.66
CA LEU A 76 -13.56 -12.99 -2.28
C LEU A 76 -12.42 -13.57 -1.44
N CYS A 77 -11.29 -12.86 -1.34
CA CYS A 77 -10.12 -13.24 -0.56
C CYS A 77 -10.03 -12.37 0.70
N ALA A 78 -9.37 -12.87 1.75
CA ALA A 78 -9.13 -12.09 2.96
C ALA A 78 -8.15 -10.93 2.68
N GLN A 79 -8.71 -9.73 2.52
CA GLN A 79 -7.97 -8.52 2.19
C GLN A 79 -8.30 -7.35 3.12
N ALA A 80 -7.32 -6.47 3.29
CA ALA A 80 -7.43 -5.19 3.95
C ALA A 80 -6.79 -4.07 3.11
N LEU A 81 -7.32 -2.85 3.24
CA LEU A 81 -6.74 -1.63 2.70
C LEU A 81 -6.18 -0.80 3.86
N LEU A 82 -4.89 -0.50 3.83
CA LEU A 82 -4.22 0.32 4.84
C LEU A 82 -3.86 1.70 4.28
N ASP A 83 -3.77 2.69 5.16
CA ASP A 83 -3.02 3.91 4.88
C ASP A 83 -1.55 3.82 5.33
N GLN A 84 -0.80 4.90 5.12
CA GLN A 84 0.63 5.00 5.44
C GLN A 84 0.96 4.90 6.94
N ASP A 85 -0.05 5.09 7.80
CA ASP A 85 0.07 4.92 9.26
C ASP A 85 -0.39 3.53 9.70
N LEU A 86 -0.58 2.61 8.73
CA LEU A 86 -1.07 1.25 8.92
C LEU A 86 -2.47 1.17 9.54
N ARG A 87 -3.26 2.25 9.43
CA ARG A 87 -4.66 2.18 9.83
C ARG A 87 -5.42 1.40 8.77
N ILE A 88 -6.29 0.51 9.21
CA ILE A 88 -7.21 -0.21 8.34
C ILE A 88 -8.30 0.78 7.88
N ARG A 89 -8.60 0.78 6.58
CA ARG A 89 -9.52 1.74 5.94
C ARG A 89 -10.64 1.04 5.18
N ALA A 90 -10.50 -0.25 4.92
CA ALA A 90 -11.52 -1.17 4.45
C ALA A 90 -11.01 -2.60 4.67
N VAL A 91 -11.92 -3.55 4.83
CA VAL A 91 -11.63 -4.98 4.86
C VAL A 91 -12.68 -5.77 4.08
N SER A 92 -12.29 -6.90 3.51
CA SER A 92 -13.22 -7.89 2.98
C SER A 92 -13.95 -8.63 4.11
N ALA A 93 -15.12 -9.20 3.83
CA ALA A 93 -15.82 -10.09 4.76
C ALA A 93 -14.92 -11.25 5.24
N ARG A 94 -14.14 -11.86 4.33
CA ARG A 94 -13.23 -12.97 4.65
C ARG A 94 -12.11 -12.60 5.61
N PHE A 95 -11.63 -11.35 5.53
CA PHE A 95 -10.65 -10.84 6.48
C PHE A 95 -11.29 -10.69 7.86
N ALA A 96 -12.47 -10.08 7.94
CA ALA A 96 -13.18 -9.88 9.20
C ALA A 96 -13.52 -11.22 9.88
N GLU A 97 -14.03 -12.19 9.10
CA GLU A 97 -14.28 -13.58 9.53
C GLU A 97 -13.03 -14.24 10.13
N LEU A 98 -11.87 -14.11 9.46
CA LEU A 98 -10.61 -14.69 9.92
C LEU A 98 -10.22 -14.20 11.32
N PHE A 99 -10.53 -12.94 11.63
CA PHE A 99 -10.23 -12.32 12.92
C PHE A 99 -11.39 -12.39 13.91
N GLY A 100 -12.53 -12.97 13.55
CA GLY A 100 -13.71 -13.10 14.42
C GLY A 100 -14.31 -11.76 14.81
N CYS A 101 -14.37 -10.81 13.87
CA CYS A 101 -14.85 -9.45 14.10
C CYS A 101 -15.71 -8.96 12.94
N GLU A 102 -16.47 -7.90 13.17
CA GLU A 102 -17.23 -7.23 12.10
C GLU A 102 -16.32 -6.26 11.33
N PRO A 103 -16.51 -6.07 10.01
CA PRO A 103 -15.68 -5.17 9.21
C PRO A 103 -15.50 -3.76 9.81
N GLY A 104 -16.58 -3.18 10.35
CA GLY A 104 -16.56 -1.85 10.95
C GLY A 104 -15.70 -1.72 12.22
N GLU A 105 -15.51 -2.81 12.96
CA GLU A 105 -14.67 -2.83 14.17
C GLU A 105 -13.17 -2.77 13.83
N LEU A 106 -12.81 -3.13 12.60
CA LEU A 106 -11.44 -3.11 12.12
C LEU A 106 -11.05 -1.77 11.50
N GLU A 107 -11.97 -1.06 10.83
CA GLU A 107 -11.70 0.19 10.09
C GLU A 107 -11.21 1.39 10.93
N THR A 108 -11.10 1.22 12.25
CA THR A 108 -10.56 2.23 13.16
C THR A 108 -9.27 1.80 13.84
N ARG A 109 -8.79 0.57 13.60
CA ARG A 109 -7.59 0.04 14.25
C ARG A 109 -6.32 0.61 13.61
N SER A 110 -5.40 1.02 14.49
CA SER A 110 -4.01 1.37 14.21
C SER A 110 -3.11 0.26 14.76
N LEU A 111 -1.79 0.30 14.49
CA LEU A 111 -0.80 -0.57 15.14
C LEU A 111 -0.69 -0.40 16.67
N GLU A 112 -1.45 0.51 17.28
CA GLU A 112 -1.53 0.66 18.73
C GLU A 112 -2.25 -0.55 19.34
N GLY A 113 -1.48 -1.57 19.74
CA GLY A 113 -1.98 -2.81 20.35
C GLY A 113 -1.92 -4.04 19.42
N PRO A 114 -2.63 -5.14 19.75
CA PRO A 114 -2.64 -6.35 18.91
C PRO A 114 -3.38 -6.07 17.59
N HIS A 115 -2.59 -5.79 16.56
CA HIS A 115 -3.08 -5.53 15.20
C HIS A 115 -3.40 -6.85 14.45
N PRO A 116 -4.44 -6.89 13.60
CA PRO A 116 -4.76 -8.08 12.79
C PRO A 116 -3.63 -8.55 11.87
N LEU A 117 -2.72 -7.66 11.48
CA LEU A 117 -1.55 -8.03 10.67
C LEU A 117 -0.35 -8.50 11.52
N GLY A 118 -0.53 -8.56 12.84
CA GLY A 118 0.45 -9.09 13.78
C GLY A 118 1.68 -8.21 13.94
N THR A 119 2.67 -8.75 14.64
CA THR A 119 3.91 -8.05 15.00
C THR A 119 4.83 -7.75 13.83
N VAL A 120 4.64 -8.45 12.70
CA VAL A 120 5.46 -8.26 11.48
C VAL A 120 5.08 -6.99 10.70
N ALA A 121 3.92 -6.37 11.00
CA ALA A 121 3.40 -5.27 10.21
C ALA A 121 4.35 -4.05 10.16
N GLN A 122 4.96 -3.70 11.30
CA GLN A 122 5.92 -2.60 11.38
C GLN A 122 7.22 -2.93 10.61
N GLU A 123 7.75 -4.15 10.79
CA GLU A 123 8.93 -4.65 10.07
C GLU A 123 8.70 -4.64 8.55
N ALA A 124 7.50 -5.06 8.11
CA ALA A 124 7.11 -5.07 6.71
C ALA A 124 6.99 -3.66 6.13
N LEU A 125 6.41 -2.71 6.88
CA LEU A 125 6.35 -1.31 6.46
C LEU A 125 7.76 -0.70 6.34
N GLU A 126 8.64 -0.92 7.31
CA GLU A 126 10.01 -0.42 7.28
C GLU A 126 10.80 -1.01 6.11
N ALA A 127 10.64 -2.31 5.84
CA ALA A 127 11.21 -2.96 4.66
C ALA A 127 10.69 -2.35 3.36
N ALA A 128 9.36 -2.16 3.25
CA ALA A 128 8.73 -1.51 2.11
C ALA A 128 9.28 -0.09 1.90
N GLN A 129 9.37 0.72 2.96
CA GLN A 129 9.90 2.08 2.92
C GLN A 129 11.36 2.14 2.45
N ARG A 130 12.21 1.24 2.96
CA ARG A 130 13.62 1.13 2.50
C ARG A 130 13.71 0.74 1.03
N ALA A 131 12.74 -0.02 0.53
CA ALA A 131 12.66 -0.47 -0.84
C ALA A 131 11.92 0.49 -1.79
N GLY A 132 11.68 1.73 -1.39
CA GLY A 132 11.08 2.73 -2.27
C GLY A 132 9.55 2.70 -2.32
N LEU A 133 8.88 2.24 -1.25
CA LEU A 133 7.44 2.44 -1.08
C LEU A 133 7.07 3.92 -1.28
N GLY A 134 6.13 4.19 -2.19
CA GLY A 134 5.75 5.54 -2.61
C GLY A 134 6.63 6.18 -3.69
N GLN A 135 7.75 5.55 -4.06
CA GLN A 135 8.65 6.03 -5.13
C GLN A 135 8.42 5.29 -6.45
N GLY A 136 7.49 4.33 -6.48
CA GLY A 136 7.17 3.55 -7.67
C GLY A 136 8.18 2.46 -7.98
N GLU A 137 9.06 2.08 -7.06
CA GLU A 137 10.09 1.05 -7.27
C GLU A 137 9.75 -0.30 -6.60
N LEU A 138 8.83 -0.28 -5.63
CA LEU A 138 8.36 -1.46 -4.93
C LEU A 138 7.23 -2.15 -5.70
N ALA A 139 7.40 -3.44 -6.00
CA ALA A 139 6.33 -4.27 -6.56
C ALA A 139 5.41 -4.79 -5.45
N LEU A 140 5.99 -5.48 -4.46
CA LEU A 140 5.27 -6.00 -3.30
C LEU A 140 6.23 -6.36 -2.15
N VAL A 141 5.67 -6.53 -0.95
CA VAL A 141 6.34 -7.17 0.18
C VAL A 141 5.58 -8.42 0.58
N GLU A 142 6.26 -9.55 0.62
CA GLU A 142 5.75 -10.77 1.23
C GLU A 142 6.25 -10.85 2.67
N CYS A 143 5.37 -11.08 3.63
CA CYS A 143 5.80 -11.30 5.01
C CYS A 143 5.04 -12.41 5.71
N LEU A 144 5.67 -12.95 6.75
CA LEU A 144 5.17 -14.02 7.56
C LEU A 144 5.00 -13.51 8.99
N GLY A 145 3.77 -13.53 9.49
CA GLY A 145 3.40 -12.97 10.77
C GLY A 145 2.54 -13.91 11.60
N GLU A 146 2.41 -13.59 12.87
CA GLU A 146 1.45 -14.22 13.77
C GLU A 146 0.70 -13.16 14.57
N THR A 147 -0.52 -13.48 14.94
CA THR A 147 -1.39 -12.59 15.73
C THR A 147 -2.44 -13.40 16.49
N LEU A 148 -3.32 -12.70 17.19
CA LEU A 148 -4.50 -13.25 17.83
C LEU A 148 -5.75 -12.76 17.12
N ASN A 149 -6.75 -13.63 16.95
CA ASN A 149 -8.11 -13.21 16.60
C ASN A 149 -8.84 -12.67 17.85
N ALA A 150 -10.09 -12.21 17.68
CA ALA A 150 -10.91 -11.69 18.77
C ALA A 150 -11.17 -12.71 19.90
N GLU A 151 -11.15 -14.00 19.60
CA GLU A 151 -11.33 -15.11 20.55
C GLU A 151 -10.03 -15.48 21.29
N GLY A 152 -8.91 -14.81 20.99
CA GLY A 152 -7.59 -15.14 21.56
C GLY A 152 -6.91 -16.35 20.93
N ARG A 153 -7.43 -16.87 19.81
CA ARG A 153 -6.79 -17.93 19.03
C ARG A 153 -5.59 -17.38 18.25
N ARG A 154 -4.46 -18.09 18.32
CA ARG A 154 -3.26 -17.80 17.53
C ARG A 154 -3.52 -18.08 16.06
N LEU A 155 -3.22 -17.09 15.22
CA LEU A 155 -3.22 -17.21 13.77
C LEU A 155 -1.78 -17.05 13.25
N TYR A 156 -1.40 -17.91 12.32
CA TYR A 156 -0.18 -17.79 11.54
C TYR A 156 -0.55 -17.37 10.12
N LEU A 157 0.07 -16.31 9.63
CA LEU A 157 -0.37 -15.59 8.44
C LEU A 157 0.80 -15.42 7.47
N ARG A 158 0.57 -15.78 6.21
CA ARG A 158 1.35 -15.27 5.09
C ARG A 158 0.62 -14.05 4.53
N GLN A 159 1.35 -12.97 4.30
CA GLN A 159 0.78 -11.70 3.91
C GLN A 159 1.48 -11.18 2.66
N LEU A 160 0.70 -10.62 1.74
CA LEU A 160 1.19 -9.97 0.53
C LEU A 160 0.78 -8.50 0.56
N TRP A 161 1.75 -7.60 0.65
CA TRP A 161 1.58 -6.17 0.77
C TRP A 161 1.87 -5.52 -0.56
N ILE A 162 0.83 -4.96 -1.17
CA ILE A 162 0.88 -4.41 -2.52
C ILE A 162 0.66 -2.90 -2.41
N PRO A 163 1.62 -2.06 -2.81
CA PRO A 163 1.40 -0.62 -2.86
C PRO A 163 0.34 -0.30 -3.90
N VAL A 164 -0.66 0.47 -3.49
CA VAL A 164 -1.70 1.01 -4.37
C VAL A 164 -1.59 2.53 -4.30
N ILE A 165 -1.11 3.13 -5.38
CA ILE A 165 -1.14 4.59 -5.54
C ILE A 165 -2.58 4.96 -5.87
N ILE A 166 -3.22 5.72 -5.00
CA ILE A 166 -4.52 6.34 -5.23
C ILE A 166 -4.33 7.81 -5.63
N GLU A 167 -5.34 8.36 -6.28
CA GLU A 167 -5.39 9.74 -6.78
C GLU A 167 -4.87 10.74 -5.76
N GLY A 168 -4.06 11.69 -6.24
CA GLY A 168 -3.50 12.72 -5.37
C GLY A 168 -2.23 12.33 -4.61
N GLY A 169 -1.63 11.18 -4.90
CA GLY A 169 -0.34 10.78 -4.32
C GLY A 169 -0.46 10.24 -2.90
N HIS A 170 -1.66 9.93 -2.42
CA HIS A 170 -1.82 9.16 -1.20
C HIS A 170 -1.40 7.72 -1.47
N LEU A 171 -0.53 7.19 -0.62
CA LEU A 171 -0.14 5.81 -0.67
C LEU A 171 -1.14 4.98 0.15
N ARG A 172 -1.72 3.96 -0.48
CA ARG A 172 -2.39 2.87 0.24
C ARG A 172 -1.59 1.61 0.08
N ILE A 173 -1.83 0.68 0.99
CA ILE A 173 -1.27 -0.66 0.90
C ILE A 173 -2.45 -1.61 0.93
N ARG A 174 -2.65 -2.35 -0.16
CA ARG A 174 -3.56 -3.50 -0.14
C ARG A 174 -2.80 -4.67 0.44
N VAL A 175 -3.35 -5.29 1.48
CA VAL A 175 -2.77 -6.47 2.10
C VAL A 175 -3.68 -7.64 1.86
N GLU A 176 -3.14 -8.70 1.29
CA GLU A 176 -3.79 -9.99 1.13
C GLU A 176 -3.25 -10.94 2.20
N VAL A 177 -4.14 -11.65 2.89
CA VAL A 177 -3.78 -12.50 4.02
C VAL A 177 -4.23 -13.93 3.76
N LEU A 178 -3.32 -14.87 4.00
CA LEU A 178 -3.58 -16.30 3.92
C LEU A 178 -3.20 -16.95 5.26
N PRO A 179 -4.16 -17.57 5.98
CA PRO A 179 -3.82 -18.39 7.14
C PRO A 179 -3.00 -19.61 6.70
N VAL A 180 -1.96 -19.92 7.47
CA VAL A 180 -1.07 -21.07 7.24
C VAL A 180 -0.99 -21.93 8.50
N THR A 181 -0.51 -23.16 8.34
CA THR A 181 -0.26 -24.03 9.49
C THR A 181 0.92 -23.52 10.32
N ARG A 182 0.95 -23.92 11.59
CA ARG A 182 2.08 -23.64 12.49
C ARG A 182 3.39 -24.20 11.92
N ASP A 183 3.37 -25.43 11.44
CA ASP A 183 4.56 -26.10 10.89
C ASP A 183 5.12 -25.35 9.68
N TYR A 184 4.25 -24.87 8.79
CA TYR A 184 4.66 -24.04 7.66
C TYR A 184 5.30 -22.73 8.14
N TYR A 185 4.69 -22.08 9.13
CA TYR A 185 5.20 -20.84 9.71
C TYR A 185 6.58 -21.04 10.37
N GLU A 186 6.72 -22.04 11.23
CA GLU A 186 7.98 -22.33 11.93
C GLU A 186 9.09 -22.79 10.98
N GLY A 187 8.76 -23.58 9.95
CA GLY A 187 9.71 -23.97 8.92
C GLY A 187 10.26 -22.78 8.14
N ARG A 188 9.38 -21.87 7.67
CA ARG A 188 9.81 -20.64 6.95
C ARG A 188 10.57 -19.68 7.85
N ARG A 189 10.13 -19.51 9.09
CA ARG A 189 10.81 -18.65 10.08
C ARG A 189 12.22 -19.16 10.40
N SER A 190 12.38 -20.47 10.55
CA SER A 190 13.70 -21.09 10.84
C SER A 190 14.67 -20.96 9.66
N ALA A 191 14.16 -20.89 8.43
CA ALA A 191 14.94 -20.55 7.24
C ALA A 191 15.31 -19.04 7.15
N GLY A 192 15.06 -18.25 8.19
CA GLY A 192 15.42 -16.83 8.26
C GLY A 192 14.53 -15.89 7.43
N THR A 193 13.46 -16.40 6.82
CA THR A 193 12.60 -15.62 5.92
C THR A 193 11.35 -15.12 6.65
N ARG A 194 11.39 -13.88 7.14
CA ARG A 194 10.20 -13.21 7.73
C ARG A 194 9.60 -12.15 6.81
N VAL A 195 10.44 -11.41 6.09
CA VAL A 195 10.02 -10.36 5.16
C VAL A 195 10.86 -10.49 3.89
N GLN A 196 10.20 -10.51 2.74
CA GLN A 196 10.81 -10.49 1.42
C GLN A 196 10.26 -9.31 0.64
N VAL A 197 11.14 -8.49 0.12
CA VAL A 197 10.79 -7.34 -0.71
C VAL A 197 11.06 -7.72 -2.16
N LEU A 198 10.09 -7.47 -3.03
CA LEU A 198 10.29 -7.55 -4.48
C LEU A 198 10.19 -6.15 -5.08
N SER A 199 11.27 -5.69 -5.71
CA SER A 199 11.26 -4.46 -6.51
C SER A 199 10.77 -4.72 -7.93
N LEU A 200 10.25 -3.68 -8.60
CA LEU A 200 9.84 -3.77 -10.01
C LEU A 200 11.02 -4.13 -10.93
N TRP A 201 12.23 -3.67 -10.61
CA TRP A 201 13.44 -3.95 -11.38
C TRP A 201 13.83 -5.43 -11.32
N GLN A 202 13.80 -6.03 -10.13
CA GLN A 202 14.07 -7.47 -9.96
C GLN A 202 13.02 -8.35 -10.66
N GLN A 203 11.79 -7.86 -10.79
CA GLN A 203 10.73 -8.55 -11.53
C GLN A 203 10.92 -8.45 -13.04
N ALA A 204 11.29 -7.28 -13.56
CA ALA A 204 11.56 -7.07 -14.99
C ALA A 204 12.70 -8.00 -15.48
N GLU A 205 13.80 -8.07 -14.73
CA GLU A 205 14.92 -8.96 -15.04
C GLU A 205 14.51 -10.46 -14.99
N ALA A 206 13.69 -10.85 -14.03
CA ALA A 206 13.19 -12.22 -13.93
C ALA A 206 12.21 -12.61 -15.05
N VAL A 207 11.41 -11.65 -15.54
CA VAL A 207 10.51 -11.84 -16.68
C VAL A 207 11.30 -11.94 -17.98
N ASP A 208 12.30 -11.08 -18.18
CA ASP A 208 13.18 -11.13 -19.36
C ASP A 208 14.01 -12.41 -19.40
N MET A 209 14.51 -12.90 -18.25
CA MET A 209 15.20 -14.19 -18.16
C MET A 209 14.28 -15.38 -18.45
N ARG A 210 13.00 -15.31 -18.09
CA ARG A 210 12.01 -16.37 -18.43
C ARG A 210 11.59 -16.31 -19.89
N ALA A 211 11.55 -15.13 -20.50
CA ALA A 211 11.33 -14.96 -21.93
C ALA A 211 12.54 -15.42 -22.77
N ALA A 212 13.76 -15.31 -22.22
CA ALA A 212 15.00 -15.79 -22.83
C ALA A 212 15.29 -17.27 -22.60
N ALA A 213 14.52 -17.96 -21.75
CA ALA A 213 14.67 -19.40 -21.55
C ALA A 213 14.12 -20.16 -22.78
N PRO A 214 14.89 -21.07 -23.40
CA PRO A 214 14.43 -21.78 -24.59
C PRO A 214 13.21 -22.63 -24.23
N ALA A 215 12.12 -22.41 -24.98
CA ALA A 215 10.87 -23.16 -24.89
C ALA A 215 11.15 -24.66 -25.01
N THR A 216 11.33 -25.33 -23.87
CA THR A 216 11.66 -26.74 -23.82
C THR A 216 10.45 -27.56 -23.43
N ARG A 217 9.94 -28.24 -24.47
CA ARG A 217 9.11 -29.45 -24.51
C ARG A 217 7.59 -29.34 -24.31
N ARG A 218 6.94 -29.37 -25.49
CA ARG A 218 5.97 -30.37 -25.97
C ARG A 218 4.82 -30.72 -25.01
N LEU A 219 3.65 -30.15 -25.31
CA LEU A 219 2.37 -30.79 -25.08
C LEU A 219 2.36 -32.14 -25.82
N THR A 220 2.44 -33.25 -25.07
CA THR A 220 1.93 -34.53 -25.53
C THR A 220 0.43 -34.54 -25.27
N SER A 221 -0.31 -34.60 -26.38
CA SER A 221 -1.73 -34.87 -26.51
C SER A 221 -2.23 -36.02 -25.62
N PHE A 222 -3.34 -35.77 -24.93
CA PHE A 222 -4.41 -36.72 -24.66
C PHE A 222 -5.75 -36.00 -24.79
#